data_AF-A0A6J5CSB2-F1
#
_entry.id   AF-A0A6J5CSB2-F1
#
_cell.length_a   1.000
_cell.length_b   1.000
_cell.length_c   1.000
_cell.angle_alpha   90.00
_cell.angle_beta   90.00
_cell.angle_gamma   90.00
#
_symmetry.space_group_name_H-M   'P 1'
#
loop_
_entity.id
_entity.type
_entity.pdbx_description
1 polymer ?
#
loop_
_entity_poly.entity_id
_entity_poly.type
_entity_poly.pdbx_seq_one_letter_code
_entity_poly.pdbx_strand_id
1 'polypeptide(L)'
;MQIESLSTLPLQQTIPSYLFSQYSDDENLQAFVAAYNSITQGYVDWFNNTPLGLYTSPSITGPLLDWIGQGVYGISRPVLATQTSSTRAGYNEFPYNVPPYNYLSFSSSGTAQLASDDIYKRALTWNLYRGDGQQFTMGWLKNRVSRFLNGANGADYPVLNNPPSITVSGNTFTISVFGDVPGIALQELMNARILAFPFQYNVAFTSVSFLNLGGVLWMTSTLNYPTSPVGLPAGSIWYDGGVVAVVPGGSGSGSPVYFGAITAPALLALGGGGLPTSNPHNTNQLWNNGGVISISA
;
A
#
# COMPACT_ATOMS: atom_id res chain seq x y z
N MET A 1 11.24 -14.88 9.91
CA MET A 1 12.71 -15.04 9.94
C MET A 1 13.27 -13.68 10.34
N GLN A 2 13.79 -13.56 11.56
CA GLN A 2 14.34 -12.30 12.08
C GLN A 2 15.73 -12.13 11.45
N ILE A 3 15.83 -11.28 10.44
CA ILE A 3 17.00 -11.29 9.53
C ILE A 3 18.28 -10.77 10.22
N GLU A 4 18.20 -10.01 11.32
CA GLU A 4 19.39 -9.63 12.10
C GLU A 4 19.06 -9.61 13.60
N SER A 5 19.53 -10.61 14.34
CA SER A 5 19.71 -10.52 15.79
C SER A 5 21.14 -10.03 16.01
N LEU A 6 21.32 -8.71 16.09
CA LEU A 6 22.57 -8.14 16.57
C LEU A 6 22.67 -8.49 18.06
N SER A 7 23.47 -9.50 18.39
CA SER A 7 23.72 -9.90 19.79
C SER A 7 24.36 -8.79 20.63
N THR A 8 24.78 -7.71 19.98
CA THR A 8 25.26 -6.47 20.57
C THR A 8 24.19 -5.40 20.39
N LEU A 9 23.55 -5.01 21.50
CA LEU A 9 22.71 -3.82 21.52
C LEU A 9 23.58 -2.59 21.19
N PRO A 10 23.07 -1.64 20.39
CA PRO A 10 23.79 -0.40 20.15
C PRO A 10 23.92 0.39 21.46
N LEU A 11 24.86 1.34 21.50
CA LEU A 11 25.13 2.16 22.69
C LEU A 11 23.83 2.77 23.22
N GLN A 12 23.43 2.39 24.44
CA GLN A 12 22.16 2.83 25.03
C GLN A 12 22.31 4.15 25.80
N GLN A 13 23.49 4.42 26.35
CA GLN A 13 23.74 5.59 27.19
C GLN A 13 25.06 6.24 26.80
N THR A 14 25.06 7.57 26.84
CA THR A 14 26.27 8.37 26.67
C THR A 14 27.18 8.26 27.89
N ILE A 15 28.47 8.52 27.71
CA ILE A 15 29.36 8.77 28.84
C ILE A 15 29.00 10.17 29.35
N PRO A 16 28.44 10.31 30.56
CA PRO A 16 28.02 11.61 31.05
C PRO A 16 29.25 12.48 31.34
N SER A 17 29.11 13.76 31.04
CA SER A 17 29.99 14.79 31.56
C SER A 17 29.76 14.97 33.06
N TYR A 18 30.84 15.17 33.80
CA TYR A 18 30.83 15.38 35.24
C TYR A 18 31.48 16.71 35.58
N LEU A 19 30.94 17.36 36.60
CA LEU A 19 31.51 18.57 37.17
C LEU A 19 32.63 18.20 38.17
N PHE A 20 33.69 19.02 38.26
CA PHE A 20 34.66 18.86 39.34
C PHE A 20 34.01 19.14 40.70
N SER A 21 34.45 18.43 41.74
CA SER A 21 33.86 18.52 43.09
C SER A 21 33.90 19.93 43.69
N GLN A 22 34.82 20.78 43.23
CA GLN A 22 34.97 22.16 43.71
C GLN A 22 33.82 23.09 43.31
N TYR A 23 32.99 22.68 42.34
CA TYR A 23 31.87 23.47 41.82
C TYR A 23 30.51 22.83 42.12
N SER A 24 30.46 21.84 43.01
CA SER A 24 29.23 21.10 43.34
C SER A 24 28.19 21.92 44.12
N ASP A 25 28.52 23.15 44.47
CA ASP A 25 27.66 24.13 45.12
C ASP A 25 27.05 25.15 44.13
N ASP A 26 27.58 25.24 42.90
CA ASP A 26 27.05 26.14 41.86
C ASP A 26 25.92 25.46 41.07
N GLU A 27 24.68 25.92 41.30
CA GLU A 27 23.48 25.41 40.64
C GLU A 27 23.49 25.64 39.11
N ASN A 28 24.07 26.75 38.64
CA ASN A 28 24.09 27.06 37.20
C ASN A 28 25.03 26.13 36.45
N LEU A 29 26.19 25.80 37.04
CA LEU A 29 27.14 24.87 36.43
C LEU A 29 26.60 23.43 36.43
N GLN A 30 25.88 23.03 37.48
CA GLN A 30 25.17 21.75 37.50
C GLN A 30 24.09 21.68 36.42
N ALA A 31 23.29 22.73 36.29
CA ALA A 31 22.25 22.82 35.27
C ALA A 31 22.84 22.74 33.85
N PHE A 32 23.98 23.39 33.61
CA PHE A 32 24.69 23.31 32.34
C PHE A 32 25.15 21.89 32.00
N VAL A 33 25.80 21.19 32.94
CA VAL A 33 26.26 19.80 32.73
C VAL A 33 25.07 18.85 32.53
N ALA A 34 23.98 19.04 33.28
CA ALA A 34 22.76 18.25 33.11
C ALA A 34 22.12 18.46 31.73
N ALA A 35 22.04 19.71 31.25
CA ALA A 35 21.54 20.02 29.92
C ALA A 35 22.42 19.41 28.83
N TYR A 36 23.74 19.49 28.96
CA TYR A 36 24.69 18.85 28.04
C TYR A 36 24.49 17.33 27.96
N ASN A 37 24.37 16.65 29.11
CA ASN A 37 24.14 15.21 29.16
C ASN A 37 22.79 14.82 28.53
N SER A 38 21.75 15.62 28.76
CA SER A 38 20.43 15.43 28.14
C SER A 38 20.49 15.55 26.60
N ILE A 39 21.15 16.59 26.08
CA ILE A 39 21.32 16.79 24.64
C ILE A 39 22.13 15.64 24.02
N THR A 40 23.23 15.25 24.66
CA THR A 40 24.09 14.17 24.16
C THR A 40 23.32 12.85 24.11
N GLN A 41 22.52 12.55 25.15
CA GLN A 41 21.65 11.37 25.17
C GLN A 41 20.63 11.41 24.04
N GLY A 42 20.02 12.56 23.79
CA GLY A 42 19.09 12.75 22.67
C GLY A 42 19.70 12.42 21.29
N TYR A 43 21.00 12.72 21.08
CA TYR A 43 21.68 12.32 19.85
C TYR A 43 21.85 10.81 19.72
N VAL A 44 22.23 10.12 20.80
CA VAL A 44 22.34 8.65 20.82
C VAL A 44 20.99 8.00 20.57
N ASP A 45 19.94 8.49 21.23
CA ASP A 45 18.57 8.01 21.04
C ASP A 45 18.12 8.20 19.59
N TRP A 46 18.42 9.35 18.99
CA TRP A 46 18.11 9.61 17.58
C TRP A 46 18.85 8.65 16.64
N PHE A 47 20.15 8.42 16.85
CA PHE A 47 20.95 7.48 16.05
C PHE A 47 20.42 6.05 16.14
N ASN A 48 20.06 5.60 17.34
CA ASN A 48 19.51 4.26 17.55
C ASN A 48 18.14 4.06 16.89
N ASN A 49 17.32 5.11 16.87
CA ASN A 49 15.98 5.07 16.26
C ASN A 49 15.98 5.34 14.74
N THR A 50 17.09 5.86 14.20
CA THR A 50 17.19 6.29 12.79
C THR A 50 18.39 5.66 12.05
N PRO A 51 18.49 4.31 11.99
CA PRO A 51 19.54 3.67 11.22
C PRO A 51 19.37 3.98 9.72
N LEU A 52 20.27 4.80 9.15
CA LEU A 52 20.19 5.30 7.77
C LEU A 52 20.15 4.18 6.71
N GLY A 53 20.74 3.03 7.02
CA GLY A 53 20.71 1.85 6.14
C GLY A 53 19.32 1.21 6.04
N LEU A 54 18.47 1.36 7.07
CA LEU A 54 17.14 0.77 7.14
C LEU A 54 16.06 1.84 6.86
N TYR A 55 16.00 2.27 5.60
CA TYR A 55 15.02 3.27 5.13
C TYR A 55 13.55 2.84 5.29
N THR A 56 13.27 1.57 5.59
CA THR A 56 11.93 1.05 5.87
C THR A 56 11.39 1.47 7.24
N SER A 57 12.24 2.03 8.12
CA SER A 57 11.83 2.52 9.44
C SER A 57 10.74 3.60 9.32
N PRO A 58 9.70 3.59 10.18
CA PRO A 58 8.69 4.65 10.22
C PRO A 58 9.26 6.04 10.55
N SER A 59 10.40 6.11 11.23
CA SER A 59 11.05 7.37 11.63
C SER A 59 11.75 8.10 10.48
N ILE A 60 12.00 7.42 9.36
CA ILE A 60 12.66 7.99 8.18
C ILE A 60 11.58 8.46 7.20
N THR A 61 11.29 9.77 7.19
CA THR A 61 10.21 10.36 6.37
C THR A 61 10.63 11.68 5.73
N GLY A 62 9.88 12.08 4.71
CA GLY A 62 10.02 13.36 4.03
C GLY A 62 11.44 13.60 3.47
N PRO A 63 12.03 14.80 3.70
CA PRO A 63 13.33 15.15 3.13
C PRO A 63 14.48 14.24 3.55
N LEU A 64 14.43 13.64 4.75
CA LEU A 64 15.45 12.68 5.19
C LEU A 64 15.43 11.42 4.32
N LEU A 65 14.24 10.92 3.99
CA LEU A 65 14.07 9.78 3.10
C LEU A 65 14.57 10.11 1.69
N ASP A 66 14.29 11.31 1.20
CA ASP A 66 14.77 11.76 -0.12
C ASP A 66 16.30 11.82 -0.16
N TRP A 67 16.92 12.39 0.89
CA TRP A 67 18.37 12.42 1.02
C TRP A 67 18.98 11.02 1.08
N ILE A 68 18.38 10.09 1.81
CA ILE A 68 18.86 8.70 1.87
C ILE A 68 18.72 8.01 0.51
N GLY A 69 17.52 8.03 -0.09
CA GLY A 69 17.26 7.33 -1.35
C GLY A 69 18.09 7.89 -2.51
N GLN A 70 18.10 9.22 -2.68
CA GLN A 70 18.84 9.87 -3.76
C GLN A 70 20.33 9.95 -3.46
N GLY A 71 20.71 10.34 -2.24
CA GLY A 71 22.11 10.60 -1.88
C GLY A 71 22.92 9.33 -1.67
N VAL A 72 22.37 8.33 -0.97
CA VAL A 72 23.09 7.08 -0.66
C VAL A 72 22.88 6.03 -1.76
N TYR A 73 21.64 5.87 -2.24
CA TYR A 73 21.30 4.80 -3.17
C TYR A 73 21.13 5.24 -4.63
N GLY A 74 21.16 6.55 -4.92
CA GLY A 74 21.05 7.09 -6.28
C GLY A 74 19.66 6.93 -6.91
N ILE A 75 18.62 6.62 -6.13
CA ILE A 75 17.26 6.44 -6.61
C ILE A 75 16.45 7.65 -6.17
N SER A 76 15.93 8.44 -7.11
CA SER A 76 15.10 9.60 -6.79
C SER A 76 13.65 9.21 -6.52
N ARG A 77 12.93 10.03 -5.75
CA ARG A 77 11.48 9.86 -5.53
C ARG A 77 10.74 9.89 -6.87
N PRO A 78 9.94 8.86 -7.18
CA PRO A 78 9.21 8.81 -8.43
C PRO A 78 8.03 9.77 -8.43
N VAL A 79 7.71 10.27 -9.62
CA VAL A 79 6.45 10.98 -9.89
C VAL A 79 5.47 9.97 -10.44
N LEU A 80 4.34 9.81 -9.77
CA LEU A 80 3.23 8.99 -10.25
C LEU A 80 2.33 9.87 -11.10
N ALA A 81 2.15 9.51 -12.37
CA ALA A 81 1.30 10.25 -13.29
C ALA A 81 0.19 9.33 -13.77
N THR A 82 -1.03 9.53 -13.26
CA THR A 82 -2.17 8.78 -13.76
C THR A 82 -2.61 9.42 -15.07
N GLN A 83 -2.44 8.74 -16.20
CA GLN A 83 -2.96 9.22 -17.48
C GLN A 83 -4.28 8.52 -17.79
N THR A 84 -5.36 9.29 -17.90
CA THR A 84 -6.62 8.79 -18.47
C THR A 84 -6.80 9.37 -19.86
N SER A 85 -6.69 8.51 -20.87
CA SER A 85 -6.97 8.85 -22.26
C SER A 85 -8.38 8.39 -22.61
N SER A 86 -9.25 9.32 -23.01
CA SER A 86 -10.53 8.96 -23.63
C SER A 86 -10.48 9.30 -25.11
N THR A 87 -10.77 8.29 -25.95
CA THR A 87 -10.89 8.46 -27.39
C THR A 87 -12.36 8.30 -27.74
N ARG A 88 -12.96 9.33 -28.32
CA ARG A 88 -14.37 9.33 -28.75
C ARG A 88 -14.44 9.31 -30.27
N ALA A 89 -15.00 8.24 -30.83
CA ALA A 89 -15.22 8.06 -32.26
C ALA A 89 -16.49 7.21 -32.50
N GLY A 90 -17.31 7.56 -33.49
CA GLY A 90 -18.51 6.79 -33.85
C GLY A 90 -19.71 7.64 -34.29
N TYR A 91 -20.66 7.01 -34.99
CA TYR A 91 -21.80 7.64 -35.67
C TYR A 91 -22.84 8.31 -34.74
N ASN A 92 -22.77 8.11 -33.42
CA ASN A 92 -23.69 8.71 -32.43
C ASN A 92 -22.97 9.32 -31.21
N GLU A 93 -21.64 9.47 -31.24
CA GLU A 93 -20.86 9.93 -30.07
C GLU A 93 -20.87 11.47 -29.90
N PHE A 94 -21.15 12.20 -30.99
CA PHE A 94 -21.23 13.67 -31.00
C PHE A 94 -22.61 14.13 -31.47
N PRO A 95 -23.12 15.27 -30.95
CA PRO A 95 -24.32 15.89 -31.49
C PRO A 95 -24.15 16.23 -32.98
N TYR A 96 -25.23 16.07 -33.76
CA TYR A 96 -25.23 16.36 -35.20
C TYR A 96 -24.85 17.83 -35.47
N ASN A 97 -24.02 18.05 -36.49
CA ASN A 97 -23.56 19.37 -36.96
C ASN A 97 -22.66 20.17 -35.99
N VAL A 98 -21.97 19.49 -35.06
CA VAL A 98 -21.02 20.13 -34.12
C VAL A 98 -19.55 19.90 -34.52
N PRO A 99 -19.06 18.66 -34.74
CA PRO A 99 -17.68 18.44 -35.17
C PRO A 99 -17.51 18.50 -36.71
N PRO A 100 -16.36 18.99 -37.23
CA PRO A 100 -16.02 18.94 -38.66
C PRO A 100 -15.92 17.50 -39.21
N TYR A 101 -16.00 17.35 -40.54
CA TYR A 101 -15.69 16.08 -41.21
C TYR A 101 -14.25 15.64 -40.90
N ASN A 102 -14.05 14.35 -40.59
CA ASN A 102 -12.77 13.75 -40.18
C ASN A 102 -12.21 14.28 -38.83
N TYR A 103 -13.08 14.63 -37.89
CA TYR A 103 -12.71 15.06 -36.54
C TYR A 103 -12.46 13.87 -35.59
N LEU A 104 -11.31 13.88 -34.91
CA LEU A 104 -10.96 12.98 -33.81
C LEU A 104 -10.86 13.80 -32.52
N SER A 105 -11.67 13.48 -31.50
CA SER A 105 -11.51 14.05 -30.17
C SER A 105 -10.64 13.14 -29.32
N PHE A 106 -9.40 13.59 -29.05
CA PHE A 106 -8.50 12.97 -28.10
C PHE A 106 -8.35 13.88 -26.89
N SER A 107 -8.78 13.42 -25.72
CA SER A 107 -8.57 14.10 -24.45
C SER A 107 -7.76 13.22 -23.53
N SER A 108 -6.63 13.76 -23.06
CA SER A 108 -5.76 13.16 -22.06
C SER A 108 -5.70 14.10 -20.87
N SER A 109 -6.26 13.68 -19.75
CA SER A 109 -6.10 14.38 -18.47
C SER A 109 -5.28 13.49 -17.54
N GLY A 110 -4.33 14.09 -16.84
CA GLY A 110 -3.54 13.38 -15.85
C GLY A 110 -3.06 14.28 -14.73
N THR A 111 -3.01 13.73 -13.53
CA THR A 111 -2.42 14.38 -12.36
C THR A 111 -1.08 13.72 -12.09
N ALA A 112 -0.02 14.53 -12.12
CA ALA A 112 1.31 14.11 -11.67
C ALA A 112 1.47 14.50 -10.21
N GLN A 113 1.69 13.51 -9.35
CA GLN A 113 1.98 13.72 -7.93
C GLN A 113 3.27 13.01 -7.55
N LEU A 114 4.03 13.60 -6.63
CA LEU A 114 5.15 12.90 -6.02
C LEU A 114 4.63 11.69 -5.25
N ALA A 115 5.32 10.56 -5.37
CA ALA A 115 4.98 9.38 -4.59
C ALA A 115 5.02 9.69 -3.09
N SER A 116 4.10 9.11 -2.32
CA SER A 116 4.15 9.17 -0.86
C SER A 116 5.39 8.45 -0.32
N ASP A 117 5.77 8.74 0.93
CA ASP A 117 6.92 8.09 1.57
C ASP A 117 6.80 6.57 1.59
N ASP A 118 5.59 6.05 1.82
CA ASP A 118 5.30 4.62 1.80
C ASP A 118 5.60 4.01 0.42
N ILE A 119 5.07 4.61 -0.66
CA ILE A 119 5.30 4.12 -2.03
C ILE A 119 6.77 4.25 -2.42
N TYR A 120 7.43 5.33 -2.03
CA TYR A 120 8.84 5.52 -2.32
C TYR A 120 9.71 4.46 -1.65
N LYS A 121 9.46 4.15 -0.36
CA LYS A 121 10.16 3.05 0.33
C LYS A 121 9.90 1.70 -0.33
N ARG A 122 8.66 1.42 -0.77
CA ARG A 122 8.33 0.19 -1.51
C ARG A 122 9.10 0.09 -2.83
N ALA A 123 9.25 1.21 -3.55
CA ALA A 123 10.06 1.26 -4.77
C ALA A 123 11.56 1.03 -4.49
N LEU A 124 12.10 1.61 -3.42
CA LEU A 124 13.47 1.36 -2.97
C LEU A 124 13.67 -0.12 -2.62
N THR A 125 12.77 -0.72 -1.85
CA THR A 125 12.81 -2.16 -1.52
C THR A 125 12.76 -3.01 -2.78
N TRP A 126 11.93 -2.66 -3.76
CA TRP A 126 11.92 -3.37 -5.05
C TRP A 126 13.27 -3.33 -5.76
N ASN A 127 14.01 -2.23 -5.71
CA ASN A 127 15.29 -2.16 -6.42
C ASN A 127 16.47 -2.73 -5.61
N LEU A 128 16.44 -2.59 -4.28
CA LEU A 128 17.60 -2.86 -3.42
C LEU A 128 17.54 -4.20 -2.67
N TYR A 129 16.35 -4.79 -2.48
CA TYR A 129 16.23 -6.00 -1.67
C TYR A 129 16.98 -7.18 -2.29
N ARG A 130 17.88 -7.78 -1.53
CA ARG A 130 18.78 -8.86 -1.98
C ARG A 130 18.32 -10.28 -1.58
N GLY A 131 17.36 -10.40 -0.67
CA GLY A 131 16.92 -11.69 -0.11
C GLY A 131 16.30 -12.66 -1.13
N ASP A 132 15.86 -12.20 -2.30
CA ASP A 132 15.27 -13.09 -3.34
C ASP A 132 16.31 -13.75 -4.26
N GLY A 133 17.58 -13.39 -4.12
CA GLY A 133 18.61 -13.74 -5.08
C GLY A 133 18.66 -12.83 -6.31
N GLN A 134 19.61 -13.13 -7.21
CA GLN A 134 19.95 -12.29 -8.36
C GLN A 134 19.28 -12.73 -9.68
N GLN A 135 18.73 -13.94 -9.73
CA GLN A 135 18.15 -14.52 -10.94
C GLN A 135 16.64 -14.30 -10.97
N PHE A 136 16.12 -13.91 -12.14
CA PHE A 136 14.69 -13.78 -12.32
C PHE A 136 14.02 -15.16 -12.36
N THR A 137 13.05 -15.37 -11.49
CA THR A 137 12.22 -16.57 -11.42
C THR A 137 10.78 -16.19 -11.07
N MET A 138 9.83 -17.11 -11.26
CA MET A 138 8.45 -16.89 -10.82
C MET A 138 8.37 -16.62 -9.30
N GLY A 139 9.20 -17.30 -8.49
CA GLY A 139 9.29 -17.06 -7.05
C GLY A 139 9.77 -15.64 -6.72
N TRP A 140 10.81 -15.18 -7.43
CA TRP A 140 11.33 -13.82 -7.31
C TRP A 140 10.24 -12.76 -7.56
N LEU A 141 9.46 -12.94 -8.63
CA LEU A 141 8.39 -12.00 -8.97
C LEU A 141 7.27 -12.01 -7.92
N LYS A 142 6.82 -13.19 -7.49
CA LYS A 142 5.80 -13.33 -6.44
C LYS A 142 6.23 -12.68 -5.13
N ASN A 143 7.48 -12.89 -4.70
CA ASN A 143 8.02 -12.28 -3.49
C ASN A 143 8.03 -10.76 -3.55
N ARG A 144 8.46 -10.18 -4.68
CA ARG A 144 8.52 -8.72 -4.84
C ARG A 144 7.16 -8.07 -4.94
N VAL A 145 6.24 -8.67 -5.69
CA VAL A 145 4.86 -8.19 -5.78
C VAL A 145 4.19 -8.27 -4.41
N SER A 146 4.34 -9.39 -3.68
CA SER A 146 3.81 -9.52 -2.31
C SER A 146 4.36 -8.45 -1.37
N ARG A 147 5.68 -8.22 -1.36
CA ARG A 147 6.29 -7.15 -0.54
C ARG A 147 5.81 -5.77 -0.95
N PHE A 148 5.70 -5.50 -2.24
CA PHE A 148 5.24 -4.21 -2.72
C PHE A 148 3.78 -3.95 -2.34
N LEU A 149 2.91 -4.95 -2.41
CA LEU A 149 1.48 -4.77 -2.09
C LEU A 149 1.23 -4.77 -0.58
N ASN A 150 1.77 -5.75 0.13
CA ASN A 150 1.42 -6.02 1.53
C ASN A 150 2.44 -5.45 2.54
N GLY A 151 3.68 -5.18 2.13
CA GLY A 151 4.76 -4.71 3.00
C GLY A 151 4.69 -3.19 3.26
N ALA A 152 4.08 -2.79 4.37
CA ALA A 152 4.04 -1.39 4.81
C ALA A 152 5.46 -0.79 4.89
N ASN A 153 5.63 0.43 4.38
CA ASN A 153 6.92 1.13 4.26
C ASN A 153 8.02 0.30 3.56
N GLY A 154 7.65 -0.61 2.65
CA GLY A 154 8.58 -1.50 1.98
C GLY A 154 9.20 -2.56 2.90
N ALA A 155 8.57 -2.86 4.03
CA ALA A 155 8.97 -3.94 4.92
C ALA A 155 8.87 -5.32 4.25
N ASP A 156 9.61 -6.28 4.79
CA ASP A 156 9.52 -7.66 4.33
C ASP A 156 8.14 -8.27 4.67
N TYR A 157 7.52 -8.88 3.68
CA TYR A 157 6.20 -9.50 3.80
C TYR A 157 6.20 -10.84 3.06
N PRO A 158 6.09 -11.98 3.78
CA PRO A 158 6.12 -13.30 3.17
C PRO A 158 4.95 -13.54 2.20
N VAL A 159 5.24 -14.13 1.04
CA VAL A 159 4.22 -14.52 0.04
C VAL A 159 3.17 -15.46 0.59
N LEU A 160 3.54 -16.31 1.55
CA LEU A 160 2.65 -17.33 2.10
C LEU A 160 1.39 -16.75 2.75
N ASN A 161 1.49 -15.53 3.28
CA ASN A 161 0.38 -14.90 4.00
C ASN A 161 -0.71 -14.37 3.06
N ASN A 162 -0.30 -13.91 1.87
CA ASN A 162 -1.18 -13.26 0.91
C ASN A 162 -0.51 -13.35 -0.48
N PRO A 163 -0.72 -14.48 -1.19
CA PRO A 163 -0.02 -14.73 -2.44
C PRO A 163 -0.61 -13.89 -3.58
N PRO A 164 0.23 -13.19 -4.37
CA PRO A 164 -0.27 -12.43 -5.50
C PRO A 164 -0.75 -13.35 -6.63
N SER A 165 -1.83 -12.94 -7.30
CA SER A 165 -2.37 -13.65 -8.46
C SER A 165 -1.62 -13.21 -9.72
N ILE A 166 -0.80 -14.11 -10.27
CA ILE A 166 0.02 -13.88 -11.46
C ILE A 166 -0.25 -15.00 -12.45
N THR A 167 -0.61 -14.62 -13.67
CA THR A 167 -0.75 -15.53 -14.81
C THR A 167 0.27 -15.18 -15.88
N VAL A 168 0.69 -16.16 -16.70
CA VAL A 168 1.71 -15.97 -17.73
C VAL A 168 1.16 -16.46 -19.05
N SER A 169 1.31 -15.63 -20.09
CA SER A 169 1.02 -16.00 -21.47
C SER A 169 2.15 -15.48 -22.37
N GLY A 170 2.93 -16.40 -22.93
CA GLY A 170 4.13 -16.06 -23.69
C GLY A 170 5.13 -15.27 -22.83
N ASN A 171 5.44 -14.04 -23.26
CA ASN A 171 6.37 -13.13 -22.57
C ASN A 171 5.67 -12.11 -21.66
N THR A 172 4.35 -12.22 -21.47
CA THR A 172 3.57 -11.27 -20.67
C THR A 172 3.15 -11.90 -19.35
N PHE A 173 3.51 -11.24 -18.26
CA PHE A 173 3.06 -11.55 -16.90
C PHE A 173 1.87 -10.66 -16.57
N THR A 174 0.69 -11.24 -16.39
CA THR A 174 -0.51 -10.51 -15.97
C THR A 174 -0.68 -10.66 -14.47
N ILE A 175 -0.59 -9.54 -13.75
CA ILE A 175 -0.71 -9.45 -12.29
C ILE A 175 -2.10 -8.89 -11.97
N SER A 176 -2.91 -9.67 -11.26
CA SER A 176 -4.19 -9.20 -10.73
C SER A 176 -3.98 -8.66 -9.32
N VAL A 177 -4.32 -7.39 -9.13
CA VAL A 177 -4.12 -6.65 -7.87
C VAL A 177 -5.40 -5.94 -7.47
N PHE A 178 -5.55 -5.64 -6.18
CA PHE A 178 -6.62 -4.74 -5.76
C PHE A 178 -6.38 -3.33 -6.31
N GLY A 179 -7.47 -2.62 -6.64
CA GLY A 179 -7.43 -1.21 -7.04
C GLY A 179 -7.20 -0.25 -5.88
N ASP A 180 -6.30 -0.58 -4.96
CA ASP A 180 -5.90 0.25 -3.84
C ASP A 180 -4.65 1.09 -4.17
N VAL A 181 -4.25 1.97 -3.24
CA VAL A 181 -3.13 2.88 -3.48
C VAL A 181 -1.83 2.13 -3.83
N PRO A 182 -1.41 1.05 -3.12
CA PRO A 182 -0.24 0.27 -3.52
C PRO A 182 -0.40 -0.44 -4.87
N GLY A 183 -1.57 -1.02 -5.18
CA GLY A 183 -1.82 -1.71 -6.45
C GLY A 183 -1.73 -0.77 -7.65
N ILE A 184 -2.35 0.40 -7.56
CA ILE A 184 -2.27 1.45 -8.59
C ILE A 184 -0.83 1.96 -8.72
N ALA A 185 -0.16 2.24 -7.60
CA ALA A 185 1.23 2.71 -7.63
C ALA A 185 2.18 1.69 -8.28
N LEU A 186 2.00 0.39 -8.02
CA LEU A 186 2.79 -0.66 -8.66
C LEU A 186 2.64 -0.63 -10.19
N GLN A 187 1.40 -0.49 -10.67
CA GLN A 187 1.12 -0.40 -12.10
C GLN A 187 1.81 0.82 -12.73
N GLU A 188 1.67 2.00 -12.14
CA GLU A 188 2.26 3.22 -12.66
C GLU A 188 3.80 3.17 -12.67
N LEU A 189 4.42 2.67 -11.60
CA LEU A 189 5.89 2.57 -11.51
C LEU A 189 6.49 1.55 -12.49
N MET A 190 5.78 0.45 -12.77
CA MET A 190 6.19 -0.53 -13.77
C MET A 190 6.03 0.02 -15.18
N ASN A 191 4.94 0.72 -15.47
CA ASN A 191 4.72 1.38 -16.76
C ASN A 191 5.76 2.48 -17.02
N ALA A 192 6.13 3.23 -15.98
CA ALA A 192 7.18 4.24 -16.03
C ALA A 192 8.61 3.66 -16.04
N ARG A 193 8.77 2.33 -15.94
CA ARG A 193 10.06 1.61 -15.90
C ARG A 193 11.00 2.07 -14.78
N ILE A 194 10.43 2.50 -13.66
CA ILE A 194 11.20 2.92 -12.46
C ILE A 194 11.61 1.70 -11.63
N LEU A 195 10.76 0.68 -11.60
CA LEU A 195 11.05 -0.59 -10.95
C LEU A 195 11.92 -1.46 -11.86
N ALA A 196 13.02 -1.96 -11.33
CA ALA A 196 13.90 -2.87 -12.05
C ALA A 196 13.15 -4.17 -12.38
N PHE A 197 12.99 -4.43 -13.67
CA PHE A 197 12.36 -5.64 -14.20
C PHE A 197 13.08 -6.05 -15.50
N PRO A 198 13.23 -7.35 -15.79
CA PRO A 198 13.94 -7.76 -17.00
C PRO A 198 13.23 -7.27 -18.28
N PHE A 199 13.97 -6.59 -19.14
CA PHE A 199 13.44 -5.95 -20.36
C PHE A 199 12.85 -6.92 -21.39
N GLN A 200 13.13 -8.22 -21.28
CA GLN A 200 12.65 -9.26 -22.19
C GLN A 200 11.18 -9.61 -21.97
N TYR A 201 10.64 -9.25 -20.80
CA TYR A 201 9.29 -9.58 -20.39
C TYR A 201 8.42 -8.34 -20.31
N ASN A 202 7.13 -8.53 -20.59
CA ASN A 202 6.12 -7.51 -20.41
C ASN A 202 5.33 -7.81 -19.14
N VAL A 203 4.84 -6.76 -18.48
CA VAL A 203 3.92 -6.86 -17.36
C VAL A 203 2.62 -6.17 -17.74
N ALA A 204 1.51 -6.84 -17.45
CA ALA A 204 0.16 -6.30 -17.58
C ALA A 204 -0.52 -6.36 -16.21
N PHE A 205 -1.42 -5.42 -15.97
CA PHE A 205 -2.17 -5.33 -14.71
C PHE A 205 -3.65 -5.51 -14.94
N THR A 206 -4.29 -6.23 -14.03
CA THR A 206 -5.75 -6.28 -13.91
C THR A 206 -6.12 -5.76 -12.53
N SER A 207 -6.66 -4.55 -12.47
CA SER A 207 -7.14 -3.96 -11.23
C SER A 207 -8.51 -4.55 -10.87
N VAL A 208 -8.63 -5.00 -9.63
CA VAL A 208 -9.83 -5.59 -9.06
C VAL A 208 -10.37 -4.62 -8.00
N SER A 209 -11.55 -4.06 -8.27
CA SER A 209 -12.25 -3.15 -7.36
C SER A 209 -13.69 -3.62 -7.15
N PHE A 210 -14.37 -3.01 -6.17
CA PHE A 210 -15.80 -3.22 -6.02
C PHE A 210 -16.58 -2.56 -7.14
N LEU A 211 -17.65 -3.23 -7.55
CA LEU A 211 -18.61 -2.79 -8.53
C LEU A 211 -20.02 -2.89 -7.94
N ASN A 212 -20.91 -2.01 -8.38
CA ASN A 212 -22.32 -2.07 -8.03
C ASN A 212 -23.08 -2.77 -9.15
N LEU A 213 -23.52 -4.01 -8.91
CA LEU A 213 -24.31 -4.79 -9.84
C LEU A 213 -25.76 -4.89 -9.34
N GLY A 214 -26.58 -3.91 -9.70
CA GLY A 214 -28.00 -3.89 -9.34
C GLY A 214 -28.29 -3.77 -7.84
N GLY A 215 -27.45 -3.04 -7.10
CA GLY A 215 -27.57 -2.87 -5.64
C GLY A 215 -26.84 -3.93 -4.82
N VAL A 216 -26.10 -4.84 -5.46
CA VAL A 216 -25.25 -5.85 -4.81
C VAL A 216 -23.78 -5.52 -5.03
N LEU A 217 -22.99 -5.68 -3.98
CA LEU A 217 -21.54 -5.49 -4.04
C LEU A 217 -20.89 -6.67 -4.77
N TRP A 218 -20.19 -6.37 -5.87
CA TRP A 218 -19.61 -7.36 -6.77
C TRP A 218 -18.12 -7.12 -7.01
N MET A 219 -17.36 -8.18 -7.34
CA MET A 219 -15.93 -8.12 -7.65
C MET A 219 -15.55 -9.11 -8.77
N THR A 220 -14.63 -8.70 -9.66
CA THR A 220 -14.25 -9.45 -10.87
C THR A 220 -13.42 -10.71 -10.59
N SER A 221 -12.75 -10.78 -9.46
CA SER A 221 -11.86 -11.89 -9.10
C SER A 221 -11.82 -12.07 -7.59
N THR A 222 -11.52 -13.27 -7.12
CA THR A 222 -11.43 -13.61 -5.70
C THR A 222 -10.27 -12.90 -5.00
N LEU A 223 -9.11 -12.84 -5.65
CA LEU A 223 -7.82 -12.52 -5.02
C LEU A 223 -7.67 -13.24 -3.67
N ASN A 224 -7.59 -12.50 -2.56
CA ASN A 224 -7.39 -13.05 -1.22
C ASN A 224 -8.68 -13.29 -0.43
N TYR A 225 -9.84 -13.05 -1.04
CA TYR A 225 -11.10 -13.34 -0.37
C TYR A 225 -11.25 -14.85 -0.22
N PRO A 226 -11.70 -15.35 0.95
CA PRO A 226 -12.12 -16.73 1.09
C PRO A 226 -13.19 -17.08 0.06
N THR A 227 -13.12 -18.26 -0.55
CA THR A 227 -14.09 -18.70 -1.57
C THR A 227 -15.15 -19.64 -1.00
N SER A 228 -15.15 -19.86 0.31
CA SER A 228 -16.13 -20.69 1.01
C SER A 228 -16.41 -20.11 2.40
N PRO A 229 -17.67 -20.12 2.86
CA PRO A 229 -18.02 -19.68 4.21
C PRO A 229 -17.66 -20.72 5.29
N VAL A 230 -17.34 -21.96 4.89
CA VAL A 230 -17.12 -23.06 5.83
C VAL A 230 -15.86 -22.82 6.66
N GLY A 231 -16.01 -22.85 7.98
CA GLY A 231 -14.90 -22.64 8.93
C GLY A 231 -14.55 -21.18 9.20
N LEU A 232 -15.24 -20.23 8.58
CA LEU A 232 -15.10 -18.81 8.88
C LEU A 232 -16.00 -18.41 10.06
N PRO A 233 -15.54 -17.51 10.96
CA PRO A 233 -16.39 -17.01 12.03
C PRO A 233 -17.54 -16.15 11.49
N ALA A 234 -18.61 -16.05 12.27
CA ALA A 234 -19.76 -15.21 11.98
C ALA A 234 -19.35 -13.76 11.70
N GLY A 235 -19.94 -13.14 10.68
CA GLY A 235 -19.59 -11.80 10.22
C GLY A 235 -18.35 -11.74 9.32
N SER A 236 -17.67 -12.85 9.02
CA SER A 236 -16.59 -12.87 8.03
C SER A 236 -17.12 -12.62 6.63
N ILE A 237 -16.28 -12.03 5.77
CA ILE A 237 -16.62 -11.78 4.37
C ILE A 237 -15.96 -12.83 3.50
N TRP A 238 -16.66 -13.25 2.45
CA TRP A 238 -16.18 -14.23 1.49
C TRP A 238 -16.69 -13.88 0.09
N TYR A 239 -16.07 -14.49 -0.92
CA TYR A 239 -16.38 -14.32 -2.33
C TYR A 239 -17.23 -15.49 -2.83
N ASP A 240 -18.42 -15.19 -3.33
CA ASP A 240 -19.38 -16.15 -3.88
C ASP A 240 -19.56 -15.93 -5.38
N GLY A 241 -18.63 -16.45 -6.19
CA GLY A 241 -18.75 -16.43 -7.66
C GLY A 241 -18.87 -15.03 -8.28
N GLY A 242 -18.44 -13.99 -7.57
CA GLY A 242 -18.52 -12.59 -7.98
C GLY A 242 -19.23 -11.71 -6.97
N VAL A 243 -20.16 -12.26 -6.20
CA VAL A 243 -20.88 -11.54 -5.15
C VAL A 243 -20.05 -11.53 -3.87
N VAL A 244 -20.00 -10.39 -3.20
CA VAL A 244 -19.36 -10.28 -1.87
C VAL A 244 -20.41 -10.60 -0.80
N ALA A 245 -20.16 -11.68 -0.06
CA ALA A 245 -21.09 -12.25 0.90
C ALA A 245 -20.54 -12.23 2.33
N VAL A 246 -21.43 -12.33 3.32
CA VAL A 246 -21.11 -12.31 4.75
C VAL A 246 -21.61 -13.60 5.39
N VAL A 247 -20.78 -14.22 6.22
CA VAL A 247 -21.19 -15.34 7.06
C VAL A 247 -22.21 -14.85 8.09
N PRO A 248 -23.40 -15.47 8.20
CA PRO A 248 -24.42 -15.03 9.15
C PRO A 248 -23.92 -14.94 10.60
N GLY A 249 -24.47 -14.01 11.39
CA GLY A 249 -24.22 -13.88 12.84
C GLY A 249 -23.37 -12.69 13.30
N GLY A 250 -23.40 -11.57 12.56
CA GLY A 250 -22.80 -10.30 12.98
C GLY A 250 -23.66 -9.50 13.99
N SER A 251 -23.07 -8.47 14.62
CA SER A 251 -23.78 -7.58 15.55
C SER A 251 -24.68 -6.56 14.85
N GLY A 252 -24.40 -6.23 13.59
CA GLY A 252 -25.13 -5.23 12.82
C GLY A 252 -25.01 -3.79 13.34
N SER A 253 -24.07 -3.54 14.26
CA SER A 253 -23.95 -2.32 15.06
C SER A 253 -22.62 -1.59 14.89
N GLY A 254 -21.94 -1.79 13.76
CA GLY A 254 -20.68 -1.14 13.45
C GLY A 254 -20.84 0.28 12.90
N SER A 255 -19.71 0.96 12.70
CA SER A 255 -19.68 2.25 12.01
C SER A 255 -20.17 2.12 10.57
N PRO A 256 -20.87 3.13 10.02
CA PRO A 256 -21.32 3.12 8.63
C PRO A 256 -20.15 2.96 7.65
N VAL A 257 -20.31 2.08 6.67
CA VAL A 257 -19.35 1.84 5.59
C VAL A 257 -20.02 2.19 4.27
N TYR A 258 -19.31 2.90 3.38
CA TYR A 258 -19.88 3.38 2.12
C TYR A 258 -19.16 2.80 0.90
N PHE A 259 -19.94 2.43 -0.11
CA PHE A 259 -19.48 2.12 -1.44
C PHE A 259 -18.74 3.33 -2.05
N GLY A 260 -17.61 3.07 -2.72
CA GLY A 260 -16.72 4.11 -3.26
C GLY A 260 -15.72 4.68 -2.26
N ALA A 261 -15.97 4.59 -0.96
CA ALA A 261 -15.02 4.99 0.09
C ALA A 261 -14.21 3.80 0.64
N ILE A 262 -14.83 2.62 0.74
CA ILE A 262 -14.16 1.41 1.22
C ILE A 262 -13.46 0.66 0.07
N THR A 263 -12.23 0.21 0.30
CA THR A 263 -11.50 -0.67 -0.62
C THR A 263 -11.75 -2.14 -0.28
N ALA A 264 -11.50 -3.05 -1.23
CA ALA A 264 -11.65 -4.49 -0.97
C ALA A 264 -10.76 -5.02 0.16
N PRO A 265 -9.46 -4.67 0.23
CA PRO A 265 -8.63 -5.03 1.39
C PRO A 265 -9.18 -4.49 2.72
N ALA A 266 -9.67 -3.24 2.74
CA ALA A 266 -10.19 -2.63 3.96
C ALA A 266 -11.50 -3.29 4.42
N LEU A 267 -12.38 -3.65 3.49
CA LEU A 267 -13.61 -4.37 3.82
C LEU A 267 -13.31 -5.79 4.34
N LEU A 268 -12.37 -6.51 3.71
CA LEU A 268 -11.93 -7.83 4.17
C LEU A 268 -11.36 -7.78 5.61
N ALA A 269 -10.59 -6.75 5.94
CA ALA A 269 -10.02 -6.55 7.27
C ALA A 269 -11.08 -6.15 8.32
N LEU A 270 -12.05 -5.33 7.92
CA LEU A 270 -13.15 -4.88 8.79
C LEU A 270 -14.13 -6.02 9.11
N GLY A 271 -14.36 -6.91 8.15
CA GLY A 271 -15.43 -7.89 8.21
C GLY A 271 -16.81 -7.29 7.96
N GLY A 272 -17.79 -8.16 7.75
CA GLY A 272 -19.19 -7.81 7.50
C GLY A 272 -20.06 -7.82 8.75
N GLY A 273 -19.51 -8.24 9.90
CA GLY A 273 -20.26 -8.40 11.14
C GLY A 273 -20.84 -7.10 11.70
N GLY A 274 -20.21 -5.96 11.43
CA GLY A 274 -20.70 -4.64 11.83
C GLY A 274 -21.69 -4.00 10.87
N LEU A 275 -21.93 -4.58 9.69
CA LEU A 275 -22.83 -3.99 8.70
C LEU A 275 -24.29 -4.10 9.14
N PRO A 276 -25.11 -3.03 9.00
CA PRO A 276 -26.53 -3.07 9.35
C PRO A 276 -27.25 -4.26 8.71
N THR A 277 -28.11 -4.94 9.45
CA THR A 277 -28.87 -6.12 8.96
C THR A 277 -30.20 -5.73 8.29
N SER A 278 -30.53 -4.45 8.30
CA SER A 278 -31.66 -3.86 7.60
C SER A 278 -31.17 -2.69 6.74
N ASN A 279 -31.91 -2.37 5.69
CA ASN A 279 -31.55 -1.28 4.80
C ASN A 279 -31.49 0.06 5.58
N PRO A 280 -30.32 0.74 5.61
CA PRO A 280 -30.17 2.00 6.32
C PRO A 280 -30.85 3.19 5.61
N HIS A 281 -31.30 3.04 4.36
CA HIS A 281 -31.90 4.12 3.55
C HIS A 281 -30.99 5.34 3.43
N ASN A 282 -29.69 5.08 3.27
CA ASN A 282 -28.66 6.09 3.17
C ASN A 282 -27.79 5.75 1.96
N THR A 283 -27.82 6.62 0.96
CA THR A 283 -27.23 6.36 -0.36
C THR A 283 -25.78 5.91 -0.26
N ASN A 284 -25.46 4.83 -0.98
CA ASN A 284 -24.17 4.15 -1.02
C ASN A 284 -23.74 3.47 0.28
N GLN A 285 -24.52 3.49 1.36
CA GLN A 285 -24.17 2.76 2.58
C GLN A 285 -24.28 1.24 2.35
N LEU A 286 -23.24 0.51 2.74
CA LEU A 286 -23.21 -0.94 2.71
C LEU A 286 -24.02 -1.52 3.87
N TRP A 287 -24.75 -2.58 3.60
CA TRP A 287 -25.53 -3.31 4.60
C TRP A 287 -25.59 -4.81 4.27
N ASN A 288 -25.85 -5.64 5.27
CA ASN A 288 -25.94 -7.09 5.14
C ASN A 288 -27.40 -7.50 4.90
N ASN A 289 -27.72 -7.84 3.66
CA ASN A 289 -29.03 -8.34 3.24
C ASN A 289 -29.06 -9.86 3.28
N GLY A 290 -29.21 -10.42 4.48
CA GLY A 290 -29.39 -11.87 4.65
C GLY A 290 -28.20 -12.72 4.19
N GLY A 291 -26.98 -12.21 4.30
CA GLY A 291 -25.74 -12.88 3.89
C GLY A 291 -25.12 -12.33 2.62
N VAL A 292 -25.77 -11.39 1.92
CA VAL A 292 -25.22 -10.68 0.76
C VAL A 292 -24.95 -9.23 1.14
N ILE A 293 -23.79 -8.68 0.75
CA ILE A 293 -23.54 -7.25 0.94
C ILE A 293 -24.27 -6.47 -0.15
N SER A 294 -25.22 -5.66 0.29
CA SER A 294 -26.01 -4.78 -0.57
C SER A 294 -25.65 -3.33 -0.36
N ILE A 295 -25.89 -2.52 -1.38
CA ILE A 295 -25.65 -1.09 -1.41
C ILE A 295 -27.02 -0.41 -1.31
N SER A 296 -27.23 0.41 -0.29
CA SER A 296 -28.45 1.21 -0.20
C SER A 296 -28.49 2.21 -1.35
N ALA A 297 -29.64 2.27 -2.03
CA ALA A 297 -29.99 3.39 -2.89
C ALA A 297 -30.10 4.69 -2.08
#